data_AF-A0A7S2KSY1-F1
#
_entry.id   AF-A0A7S2KSY1-F1
#
_cell.length_a   1.000
_cell.length_b   1.000
_cell.length_c   1.000
_cell.angle_alpha   90.00
_cell.angle_beta   90.00
_cell.angle_gamma   90.00
#
_symmetry.space_group_name_H-M   'P 1'
#
loop_
_entity.id
_entity.type
_entity.pdbx_description
1 polymer ?
#
loop_
_entity_poly.entity_id
_entity_poly.type
_entity_poly.pdbx_seq_one_letter_code
_entity_poly.pdbx_strand_id
1 'polypeptide(L)'
;MVAKVWVECRGNLELIAAKTKCRIELLRKYRPSSGEEFARGLLEGRYSAEDTDLSLRSFRSNLLQDLERQTSLLRRAETKAANVCEPCQTDVDDVMAIYDAVRGNPDKLAERFEIDRGLLEDPATTKTAREFATRLLRGDFMVDPTDAAKAGLRHELCTINLHDTSSQLKRTVTRMYTGAVAEDDIEAFAKVYAKYDGNLERLADFFGLSIDLLQKSPPEDGQTFAKRLLEGHYVTGEAASRWRSGQWRKQLKSVLLDRKASGLWRSTTLEPRRQESIISPIAAPTMERVRRVDTRASAAE
;
A
#
# COMPACT_ATOMS: atom_id res chain seq x y z
N MET A 1 4.40 2.48 -23.38
CA MET A 1 4.15 3.13 -24.69
C MET A 1 5.03 2.55 -25.79
N VAL A 2 6.35 2.43 -25.59
CA VAL A 2 7.31 1.92 -26.60
C VAL A 2 7.02 0.47 -27.06
N ALA A 3 6.64 -0.43 -26.16
CA ALA A 3 6.30 -1.82 -26.54
C ALA A 3 5.11 -1.94 -27.49
N LYS A 4 4.18 -0.96 -27.50
CA LYS A 4 3.04 -0.95 -28.44
C LYS A 4 3.50 -0.73 -29.88
N VAL A 5 4.55 0.07 -30.09
CA VAL A 5 5.13 0.32 -31.43
C VAL A 5 5.62 -0.98 -32.06
N TRP A 6 6.19 -1.89 -31.26
CA TRP A 6 6.63 -3.21 -31.73
C TRP A 6 5.46 -4.08 -32.21
N VAL A 7 4.37 -4.10 -31.43
CA VAL A 7 3.15 -4.87 -31.75
C VAL A 7 2.44 -4.29 -32.99
N GLU A 8 2.31 -2.97 -33.07
CA GLU A 8 1.73 -2.27 -34.23
C GLU A 8 2.49 -2.54 -35.52
N CYS A 9 3.82 -2.54 -35.46
CA CYS A 9 4.66 -2.79 -36.62
C CYS A 9 4.85 -4.29 -36.90
N ARG A 10 4.24 -5.18 -36.10
CA ARG A 10 4.36 -6.65 -36.19
C ARG A 10 5.83 -7.12 -36.28
N GLY A 11 6.73 -6.45 -35.56
CA GLY A 11 8.17 -6.75 -35.60
C GLY A 11 8.89 -6.37 -36.91
N ASN A 12 8.27 -5.60 -37.82
CA ASN A 12 8.93 -5.06 -39.00
C ASN A 12 9.94 -3.96 -38.61
N LEU A 13 11.22 -4.29 -38.72
CA LEU A 13 12.33 -3.44 -38.27
C LEU A 13 12.41 -2.10 -39.03
N GLU A 14 11.98 -2.04 -40.28
CA GLU A 14 12.01 -0.81 -41.10
C GLU A 14 10.97 0.20 -40.62
N LEU A 15 9.75 -0.26 -40.37
CA LEU A 15 8.67 0.58 -39.82
C LEU A 15 9.00 1.06 -38.41
N ILE A 16 9.61 0.18 -37.60
CA ILE A 16 10.04 0.53 -36.25
C ILE A 16 11.14 1.59 -36.31
N ALA A 17 12.17 1.38 -37.13
CA ALA A 17 13.25 2.34 -37.33
C ALA A 17 12.73 3.70 -37.80
N ALA A 18 11.78 3.71 -38.75
CA ALA A 18 11.15 4.94 -39.23
C ALA A 18 10.35 5.67 -38.13
N LYS A 19 9.57 4.95 -37.32
CA LYS A 19 8.77 5.53 -36.22
C LYS A 19 9.62 6.04 -35.06
N THR A 20 10.66 5.31 -34.67
CA THR A 20 11.48 5.64 -33.49
C THR A 20 12.75 6.41 -33.82
N LYS A 21 13.00 6.68 -35.11
CA LYS A 21 14.23 7.29 -35.63
C LYS A 21 15.51 6.54 -35.22
N CYS A 22 15.42 5.21 -35.05
CA CYS A 22 16.57 4.37 -34.72
C CYS A 22 17.33 3.99 -35.99
N ARG A 23 18.67 3.78 -35.88
CA ARG A 23 19.42 3.22 -37.01
C ARG A 23 19.04 1.78 -37.24
N ILE A 24 18.61 1.48 -38.46
CA ILE A 24 18.20 0.12 -38.87
C ILE A 24 19.34 -0.90 -38.74
N GLU A 25 20.58 -0.47 -38.93
CA GLU A 25 21.77 -1.33 -38.83
C GLU A 25 21.92 -1.93 -37.42
N LEU A 26 21.69 -1.12 -36.38
CA LEU A 26 21.76 -1.57 -34.99
C LEU A 26 20.60 -2.51 -34.63
N LEU A 27 19.41 -2.26 -35.17
CA LEU A 27 18.27 -3.16 -35.01
C LEU A 27 18.47 -4.50 -35.73
N ARG A 28 19.18 -4.51 -36.85
CA ARG A 28 19.57 -5.75 -37.54
C ARG A 28 20.65 -6.51 -36.75
N LYS A 29 21.60 -5.80 -36.15
CA LYS A 29 22.68 -6.40 -35.34
C LYS A 29 22.19 -6.97 -34.00
N TYR A 30 21.28 -6.26 -33.34
CA TYR A 30 20.71 -6.64 -32.04
C TYR A 30 19.21 -6.84 -32.17
N ARG A 31 18.78 -7.85 -32.92
CA ARG A 31 17.37 -8.09 -33.18
C ARG A 31 16.64 -8.48 -31.87
N PRO A 32 15.69 -7.68 -31.37
CA PRO A 32 14.96 -8.03 -30.16
C PRO A 32 13.95 -9.15 -30.43
N SER A 33 13.79 -10.05 -29.47
CA SER A 33 12.87 -11.19 -29.57
C SER A 33 11.43 -10.82 -29.21
N SER A 34 11.24 -9.74 -28.45
CA SER A 34 9.94 -9.25 -27.99
C SER A 34 9.88 -7.72 -27.95
N GLY A 35 8.66 -7.18 -27.90
CA GLY A 35 8.45 -5.74 -27.74
C GLY A 35 8.97 -5.18 -26.41
N GLU A 36 9.06 -6.02 -25.38
CA GLU A 36 9.65 -5.67 -24.10
C GLU A 36 11.18 -5.55 -24.20
N GLU A 37 11.84 -6.50 -24.86
CA GLU A 37 13.29 -6.41 -25.11
C GLU A 37 13.63 -5.22 -26.00
N PHE A 38 12.80 -4.92 -27.01
CA PHE A 38 12.96 -3.73 -27.82
C PHE A 38 12.85 -2.47 -26.96
N ALA A 39 11.81 -2.34 -26.13
CA ALA A 39 11.62 -1.17 -25.28
C ALA A 39 12.78 -1.01 -24.27
N ARG A 40 13.24 -2.11 -23.69
CA ARG A 40 14.39 -2.12 -22.77
C ARG A 40 15.67 -1.68 -23.49
N GLY A 41 15.99 -2.32 -24.62
CA GLY A 41 17.17 -1.97 -25.43
C GLY A 41 17.14 -0.53 -25.95
N LEU A 42 15.95 0.01 -26.26
CA LEU A 42 15.79 1.41 -26.67
C LEU A 42 16.08 2.38 -25.51
N LEU A 43 15.57 2.10 -24.31
CA LEU A 43 15.82 2.91 -23.12
C LEU A 43 17.27 2.82 -22.65
N GLU A 44 17.87 1.64 -22.75
CA GLU A 44 19.30 1.40 -22.58
C GLU A 44 20.15 2.07 -23.67
N GLY A 45 19.53 2.61 -24.72
CA GLY A 45 20.21 3.31 -25.81
C GLY A 45 20.97 2.39 -26.77
N ARG A 46 20.72 1.07 -26.78
CA ARG A 46 21.39 0.09 -27.65
C ARG A 46 21.21 0.36 -29.15
N TYR A 47 20.15 1.07 -29.51
CA TYR A 47 19.77 1.38 -30.90
C TYR A 47 20.02 2.85 -31.31
N SER A 48 20.66 3.63 -30.43
CA SER A 48 21.10 5.02 -30.71
C SER A 48 22.58 5.03 -31.10
N ALA A 49 22.96 5.96 -31.98
CA ALA A 49 24.20 5.87 -32.76
C ALA A 49 25.11 7.12 -32.67
N GLU A 50 24.87 8.03 -31.73
CA GLU A 50 25.74 9.20 -31.56
C GLU A 50 26.77 8.94 -30.45
N ASP A 51 28.03 9.35 -30.64
CA ASP A 51 29.12 9.15 -29.65
C ASP A 51 28.91 9.91 -28.32
N THR A 52 27.98 10.87 -28.30
CA THR A 52 27.41 11.47 -27.08
C THR A 52 26.55 10.50 -26.26
N ASP A 53 26.30 9.27 -26.76
CA ASP A 53 25.48 8.26 -26.09
C ASP A 53 26.19 7.48 -25.00
N LEU A 54 27.52 7.38 -24.96
CA LEU A 54 28.21 6.76 -23.82
C LEU A 54 28.05 7.60 -22.53
N SER A 55 28.07 8.92 -22.67
CA SER A 55 27.76 9.84 -21.57
C SER A 55 26.26 9.84 -21.24
N LEU A 56 25.39 9.70 -22.23
CA LEU A 56 23.94 9.61 -21.99
C LEU A 56 23.52 8.26 -21.37
N ARG A 57 24.16 7.15 -21.71
CA ARG A 57 23.93 5.84 -21.09
C ARG A 57 24.40 5.81 -19.66
N SER A 58 25.60 6.31 -19.38
CA SER A 58 26.09 6.43 -18.00
C SER A 58 25.23 7.40 -17.19
N PHE A 59 24.79 8.53 -17.77
CA PHE A 59 23.85 9.45 -17.14
C PHE A 59 22.50 8.79 -16.82
N ARG A 60 21.88 8.06 -17.77
CA ARG A 60 20.60 7.36 -17.54
C ARG A 60 20.73 6.25 -16.51
N SER A 61 21.84 5.51 -16.53
CA SER A 61 22.12 4.47 -15.53
C SER A 61 22.26 5.08 -14.13
N ASN A 62 23.02 6.18 -14.01
CA ASN A 62 23.20 6.89 -12.74
C ASN A 62 21.86 7.47 -12.25
N LEU A 63 21.05 8.03 -13.16
CA LEU A 63 19.73 8.57 -12.82
C LEU A 63 18.77 7.48 -12.33
N LEU A 64 18.76 6.30 -12.96
CA LEU A 64 17.96 5.16 -12.51
C LEU A 64 18.41 4.68 -11.14
N GLN A 65 19.72 4.56 -10.93
CA GLN A 65 20.28 4.15 -9.65
C GLN A 65 20.00 5.17 -8.55
N ASP A 66 20.07 6.47 -8.86
CA ASP A 66 19.70 7.54 -7.94
C ASP A 66 18.20 7.55 -7.63
N LEU A 67 17.33 7.27 -8.61
CA LEU A 67 15.90 7.10 -8.37
C LEU A 67 15.59 5.87 -7.52
N GLU A 68 16.26 4.74 -7.75
CA GLU A 68 16.14 3.54 -6.89
C GLU A 68 16.63 3.85 -5.47
N ARG A 69 17.73 4.59 -5.34
CA ARG A 69 18.24 5.03 -4.05
C ARG A 69 17.27 5.99 -3.37
N GLN A 70 16.77 7.01 -4.05
CA GLN A 70 15.80 7.96 -3.52
C GLN A 70 14.48 7.29 -3.16
N THR A 71 13.99 6.35 -3.96
CA THR A 71 12.77 5.59 -3.65
C THR A 71 12.96 4.66 -2.44
N SER A 72 14.17 4.12 -2.23
CA SER A 72 14.50 3.35 -1.02
C SER A 72 14.70 4.23 0.23
N LEU A 73 15.24 5.45 0.05
CA LEU A 73 15.51 6.43 1.11
C LEU A 73 14.28 7.25 1.51
N LEU A 74 13.35 7.42 0.58
CA LEU A 74 11.94 7.67 0.88
C LEU A 74 11.46 6.45 1.65
N ARG A 75 11.81 6.40 2.95
CA ARG A 75 11.05 5.64 3.94
C ARG A 75 9.60 5.86 3.58
N ARG A 76 8.80 4.79 3.56
CA ARG A 76 7.35 4.92 3.59
C ARG A 76 7.08 6.02 4.58
N ALA A 77 6.77 7.20 4.06
CA ALA A 77 6.09 8.18 4.85
C ALA A 77 4.85 7.37 5.18
N GLU A 78 4.73 6.96 6.43
CA GLU A 78 3.44 6.99 7.04
C GLU A 78 3.01 8.43 6.81
N THR A 79 2.44 8.69 5.63
CA THR A 79 1.44 9.69 5.46
C THR A 79 0.48 9.24 6.53
N LYS A 80 0.62 9.80 7.74
CA LYS A 80 -0.49 9.99 8.66
C LYS A 80 -1.59 10.30 7.69
N ALA A 81 -2.53 9.36 7.53
CA ALA A 81 -3.70 9.61 6.73
C ALA A 81 -4.13 10.96 7.27
N ALA A 82 -3.92 12.01 6.47
CA ALA A 82 -4.43 13.30 6.83
C ALA A 82 -5.89 12.92 6.92
N ASN A 83 -6.39 12.83 8.15
CA ASN A 83 -7.78 12.58 8.37
C ASN A 83 -8.37 13.82 7.70
N VAL A 84 -8.76 13.68 6.43
CA VAL A 84 -9.44 14.70 5.65
C VAL A 84 -10.86 14.69 6.21
N CYS A 85 -10.93 15.04 7.49
CA CYS A 85 -12.01 14.78 8.42
C CYS A 85 -12.19 16.11 9.10
N GLU A 86 -13.05 16.91 8.48
CA GLU A 86 -13.41 18.26 8.88
C GLU A 86 -12.21 19.22 8.95
N PRO A 87 -12.41 20.52 8.64
CA PRO A 87 -11.37 21.49 8.94
C PRO A 87 -11.04 21.38 10.43
N CYS A 88 -9.75 21.39 10.80
CA CYS A 88 -9.36 21.27 12.19
C CYS A 88 -10.07 22.36 13.00
N GLN A 89 -10.60 22.04 14.19
CA GLN A 89 -11.34 23.01 14.99
C GLN A 89 -10.50 24.28 15.26
N THR A 90 -9.18 24.13 15.41
CA THR A 90 -8.25 25.27 15.53
C THR A 90 -8.28 26.19 14.31
N ASP A 91 -8.29 25.62 13.11
CA ASP A 91 -8.29 26.39 11.86
C ASP A 91 -9.64 27.11 11.68
N VAL A 92 -10.74 26.45 12.10
CA VAL A 92 -12.08 27.06 12.14
C VAL A 92 -12.10 28.24 13.12
N ASP A 93 -11.54 28.07 14.32
CA ASP A 93 -11.50 29.10 15.36
C ASP A 93 -10.64 30.29 14.94
N ASP A 94 -9.50 30.07 14.27
CA ASP A 94 -8.62 31.12 13.75
C ASP A 94 -9.34 31.97 12.68
N VAL A 95 -10.03 31.31 11.74
CA VAL A 95 -10.82 32.01 10.71
C VAL A 95 -12.01 32.74 11.32
N MET A 96 -12.66 32.16 12.35
CA MET A 96 -13.72 32.83 13.11
C MET A 96 -13.20 34.10 13.81
N ALA A 97 -12.02 34.05 14.43
CA ALA A 97 -11.42 35.22 15.06
C ALA A 97 -11.14 36.35 14.05
N ILE A 98 -10.70 36.01 12.84
CA ILE A 98 -10.51 36.98 11.75
C ILE A 98 -11.87 37.56 11.30
N TYR A 99 -12.89 36.72 11.16
CA TYR A 99 -14.24 37.12 10.78
C TYR A 99 -14.83 38.13 11.79
N ASP A 100 -14.70 37.83 13.08
CA ASP A 100 -15.20 38.68 14.17
C ASP A 100 -14.41 39.99 14.27
N ALA A 101 -13.09 39.96 14.07
CA ALA A 101 -12.25 41.17 14.02
C ALA A 101 -12.67 42.13 12.90
N VAL A 102 -13.10 41.57 11.76
CA VAL A 102 -13.57 42.31 10.59
C VAL A 102 -15.07 42.65 10.69
N ARG A 103 -15.76 42.13 11.72
CA ARG A 103 -17.22 42.24 11.94
C ARG A 103 -18.05 41.79 10.73
N GLY A 104 -17.58 40.77 10.02
CA GLY A 104 -18.25 40.23 8.84
C GLY A 104 -18.37 41.20 7.66
N ASN A 105 -17.53 42.25 7.58
CA ASN A 105 -17.53 43.15 6.43
C ASN A 105 -16.98 42.41 5.17
N PRO A 106 -17.79 42.23 4.11
CA PRO A 106 -17.40 41.43 2.94
C PRO A 106 -16.23 42.04 2.16
N ASP A 107 -16.10 43.37 2.12
CA ASP A 107 -15.02 44.04 1.38
C ASP A 107 -13.65 43.73 1.99
N LYS A 108 -13.58 43.76 3.33
CA LYS A 108 -12.35 43.46 4.08
C LYS A 108 -12.02 41.97 4.07
N LEU A 109 -13.04 41.10 4.06
CA LEU A 109 -12.83 39.66 3.93
C LEU A 109 -12.36 39.29 2.53
N ALA A 110 -12.94 39.89 1.49
CA ALA A 110 -12.49 39.74 0.10
C ALA A 110 -11.02 40.16 -0.05
N GLU A 111 -10.64 41.31 0.50
CA GLU A 111 -9.26 41.79 0.47
C GLU A 111 -8.31 40.87 1.26
N ARG A 112 -8.72 40.38 2.44
CA ARG A 112 -7.86 39.60 3.32
C ARG A 112 -7.61 38.17 2.83
N PHE A 113 -8.60 37.56 2.19
CA PHE A 113 -8.54 36.16 1.72
C PHE A 113 -8.41 36.04 0.20
N GLU A 114 -8.29 37.17 -0.51
CA GLU A 114 -8.21 37.23 -1.97
C GLU A 114 -9.43 36.55 -2.66
N ILE A 115 -10.62 36.76 -2.09
CA ILE A 115 -11.89 36.18 -2.58
C ILE A 115 -12.61 37.21 -3.44
N ASP A 116 -13.24 36.77 -4.54
CA ASP A 116 -14.09 37.65 -5.33
C ASP A 116 -15.29 38.15 -4.52
N ARG A 117 -15.52 39.47 -4.54
CA ARG A 117 -16.57 40.12 -3.75
C ARG A 117 -17.96 39.55 -4.07
N GLY A 118 -18.22 39.21 -5.34
CA GLY A 118 -19.51 38.67 -5.78
C GLY A 118 -19.88 37.35 -5.09
N LEU A 119 -18.89 36.58 -4.64
CA LEU A 119 -19.12 35.31 -3.92
C LEU A 119 -19.51 35.52 -2.45
N LEU A 120 -19.20 36.68 -1.86
CA LEU A 120 -19.54 37.03 -0.48
C LEU A 120 -20.86 37.80 -0.37
N GLU A 121 -21.43 38.23 -1.50
CA GLU A 121 -22.65 39.04 -1.54
C GLU A 121 -23.93 38.24 -1.28
N ASP A 122 -23.89 36.91 -1.31
CA ASP A 122 -25.04 36.08 -0.94
C ASP A 122 -25.20 36.06 0.61
N PRO A 123 -26.22 36.77 1.17
CA PRO A 123 -26.40 36.90 2.61
C PRO A 123 -26.81 35.58 3.27
N ALA A 124 -27.15 34.54 2.49
CA ALA A 124 -27.37 33.21 3.02
C ALA A 124 -26.05 32.52 3.45
N THR A 125 -24.90 32.98 2.97
CA THR A 125 -23.62 32.28 3.10
C THR A 125 -22.73 32.76 4.26
N THR A 126 -23.02 33.94 4.83
CA THR A 126 -22.20 34.63 5.85
C THR A 126 -22.94 34.88 7.17
N LYS A 127 -24.05 34.19 7.45
CA LYS A 127 -24.85 34.46 8.65
C LYS A 127 -24.09 34.22 9.96
N THR A 128 -23.21 33.23 9.98
CA THR A 128 -22.44 32.85 11.16
C THR A 128 -20.96 32.74 10.82
N ALA A 129 -20.08 33.28 11.68
CA ALA A 129 -18.63 33.19 11.53
C ALA A 129 -18.14 31.74 11.30
N ARG A 130 -18.75 30.78 12.01
CA ARG A 130 -18.46 29.36 11.90
C ARG A 130 -18.83 28.77 10.53
N GLU A 131 -19.96 29.18 9.96
CA GLU A 131 -20.40 28.72 8.64
C GLU A 131 -19.48 29.27 7.56
N PHE A 132 -19.14 30.56 7.63
CA PHE A 132 -18.16 31.18 6.75
C PHE A 132 -16.81 30.46 6.80
N ALA A 133 -16.26 30.25 8.00
CA ALA A 133 -14.98 29.55 8.20
C ALA A 133 -14.99 28.13 7.62
N THR A 134 -16.08 27.39 7.87
CA THR A 134 -16.23 26.02 7.37
C THR A 134 -16.30 25.98 5.84
N ARG A 135 -17.04 26.91 5.22
CA ARG A 135 -17.18 26.99 3.76
C ARG A 135 -15.92 27.50 3.07
N LEU A 136 -15.21 28.43 3.71
CA LEU A 136 -13.90 28.89 3.26
C LEU A 136 -12.88 27.77 3.22
N LEU A 137 -12.76 27.01 4.30
CA LEU A 137 -11.83 25.89 4.39
C LEU A 137 -12.24 24.70 3.50
N ARG A 138 -13.53 24.61 3.14
CA ARG A 138 -14.03 23.68 2.12
C ARG A 138 -13.70 24.14 0.70
N GLY A 139 -13.38 25.41 0.48
CA GLY A 139 -13.08 25.96 -0.84
C GLY A 139 -14.30 26.45 -1.63
N ASP A 140 -15.44 26.68 -0.96
CA ASP A 140 -16.68 27.12 -1.62
C ASP A 140 -16.58 28.53 -2.23
N PHE A 141 -15.60 29.32 -1.78
CA PHE A 141 -15.37 30.70 -2.24
C PHE A 141 -14.23 30.82 -3.27
N MET A 142 -13.82 29.70 -3.88
CA MET A 142 -12.79 29.69 -4.93
C MET A 142 -13.37 30.14 -6.28
N VAL A 143 -12.69 31.06 -6.95
CA VAL A 143 -13.13 31.65 -8.24
C VAL A 143 -13.03 30.64 -9.39
N ASP A 144 -12.06 29.73 -9.34
CA ASP A 144 -11.87 28.76 -10.41
C ASP A 144 -12.87 27.59 -10.28
N PRO A 145 -13.79 27.40 -11.24
CA PRO A 145 -14.71 26.26 -11.24
C PRO A 145 -13.99 24.92 -11.21
N THR A 146 -12.75 24.83 -11.74
CA THR A 146 -11.97 23.59 -11.64
C THR A 146 -11.52 23.30 -10.21
N ASP A 147 -11.20 24.32 -9.41
CA ASP A 147 -10.80 24.13 -8.02
C ASP A 147 -12.01 23.91 -7.10
N ALA A 148 -13.13 24.58 -7.37
CA ALA A 148 -14.42 24.28 -6.72
C ALA A 148 -14.86 22.83 -6.98
N ALA A 149 -14.74 22.34 -8.22
CA ALA A 149 -15.03 20.94 -8.56
C ALA A 149 -14.08 19.95 -7.85
N LYS A 150 -12.78 20.26 -7.76
CA LYS A 150 -11.82 19.44 -7.00
C LYS A 150 -12.15 19.43 -5.51
N ALA A 151 -12.55 20.58 -4.95
CA ALA A 151 -12.97 20.69 -3.56
C ALA A 151 -14.23 19.85 -3.28
N GLY A 152 -15.24 19.95 -4.14
CA GLY A 152 -16.45 19.12 -4.09
C GLY A 152 -16.14 17.63 -4.17
N LEU A 153 -15.29 17.21 -5.12
CA LEU A 153 -14.85 15.82 -5.23
C LEU A 153 -14.12 15.32 -3.98
N ARG A 154 -13.22 16.14 -3.41
CA ARG A 154 -12.54 15.80 -2.15
C ARG A 154 -13.56 15.62 -1.04
N HIS A 155 -14.56 16.51 -0.95
CA HIS A 155 -15.63 16.40 0.03
C HIS A 155 -16.41 15.10 -0.13
N GLU A 156 -16.94 14.81 -1.32
CA GLU A 156 -17.69 13.58 -1.61
C GLU A 156 -16.88 12.30 -1.33
N LEU A 157 -15.60 12.29 -1.70
CA LEU A 157 -14.71 11.16 -1.41
C LEU A 157 -14.54 10.96 0.09
N CYS A 158 -14.44 12.04 0.88
CA CYS A 158 -14.23 11.98 2.32
C CYS A 158 -15.51 11.62 3.07
N THR A 159 -16.64 12.26 2.77
CA THR A 159 -17.88 12.11 3.54
C THR A 159 -18.69 10.88 3.13
N ILE A 160 -18.77 10.56 1.84
CA ILE A 160 -19.76 9.58 1.37
C ILE A 160 -19.12 8.21 1.14
N ASN A 161 -17.94 8.15 0.53
CA ASN A 161 -17.45 6.88 -0.02
C ASN A 161 -16.30 6.26 0.77
N LEU A 162 -15.22 6.99 1.07
CA LEU A 162 -14.04 6.36 1.69
C LEU A 162 -14.23 6.07 3.16
N HIS A 163 -14.85 6.95 3.93
CA HIS A 163 -15.00 6.74 5.37
C HIS A 163 -15.85 5.48 5.64
N ASP A 164 -17.02 5.39 5.01
CA ASP A 164 -17.93 4.27 5.20
C ASP A 164 -17.38 2.98 4.60
N THR A 165 -16.78 3.02 3.40
CA THR A 165 -16.15 1.81 2.85
C THR A 165 -14.94 1.36 3.65
N SER A 166 -14.16 2.28 4.23
CA SER A 166 -13.01 1.95 5.08
C SER A 166 -13.40 1.26 6.38
N SER A 167 -14.54 1.66 6.98
CA SER A 167 -15.07 1.02 8.19
C SER A 167 -15.71 -0.34 7.90
N GLN A 168 -16.26 -0.53 6.71
CA GLN A 168 -16.83 -1.79 6.23
C GLN A 168 -15.76 -2.80 5.76
N LEU A 169 -14.57 -2.33 5.39
CA LEU A 169 -13.44 -3.18 5.04
C LEU A 169 -13.04 -4.00 6.28
N LYS A 170 -13.33 -5.31 6.22
CA LYS A 170 -12.86 -6.26 7.25
C LYS A 170 -11.35 -6.10 7.39
N ARG A 171 -10.90 -5.89 8.64
CA ARG A 171 -9.47 -5.90 8.97
C ARG A 171 -8.88 -7.25 8.55
N THR A 172 -8.31 -7.30 7.36
CA THR A 172 -7.48 -8.41 6.93
C THR A 172 -6.11 -8.19 7.53
N VAL A 173 -5.69 -9.13 8.38
CA VAL A 173 -4.28 -9.25 8.75
C VAL A 173 -3.54 -9.58 7.46
N THR A 174 -2.99 -8.56 6.82
CA THR A 174 -2.08 -8.73 5.69
C THR A 174 -0.88 -9.48 6.23
N ARG A 175 -0.87 -10.79 6.00
CA ARG A 175 0.21 -11.69 6.37
C ARG A 175 1.40 -11.33 5.48
N MET A 176 2.20 -10.37 5.92
CA MET A 176 3.42 -10.00 5.23
C MET A 176 4.34 -11.22 5.28
N TYR A 177 4.74 -11.69 4.10
CA TYR A 177 5.70 -12.77 3.99
C TYR A 177 7.04 -12.23 4.50
N THR A 178 7.45 -12.62 5.71
CA THR A 178 8.69 -12.18 6.36
C THR A 178 9.94 -12.84 5.77
N GLY A 179 9.84 -13.52 4.62
CA GLY A 179 10.91 -14.30 4.02
C GLY A 179 11.16 -15.63 4.71
N ALA A 180 10.87 -15.73 6.02
CA ALA A 180 10.98 -16.97 6.78
C ALA A 180 9.86 -17.93 6.42
N VAL A 181 10.26 -19.12 5.99
CA VAL A 181 9.36 -20.25 5.74
C VAL A 181 8.83 -20.77 7.08
N ALA A 182 7.52 -20.98 7.22
CA ALA A 182 6.94 -21.50 8.45
C ALA A 182 7.38 -22.96 8.68
N GLU A 183 7.79 -23.30 9.91
CA GLU A 183 8.24 -24.65 10.29
C GLU A 183 7.17 -25.72 10.02
N ASP A 184 5.89 -25.40 10.27
CA ASP A 184 4.75 -26.27 9.96
C ASP A 184 4.69 -26.68 8.48
N ASP A 185 5.01 -25.75 7.57
CA ASP A 185 5.02 -26.03 6.15
C ASP A 185 6.21 -26.96 5.84
N ILE A 186 7.39 -26.69 6.41
CA ILE A 186 8.61 -27.53 6.24
C ILE A 186 8.34 -28.97 6.68
N GLU A 187 7.74 -29.18 7.85
CA GLU A 187 7.40 -30.51 8.35
C GLU A 187 6.39 -31.24 7.44
N ALA A 188 5.42 -30.52 6.89
CA ALA A 188 4.42 -31.10 6.00
C ALA A 188 5.07 -31.64 4.71
N PHE A 189 6.00 -30.91 4.10
CA PHE A 189 6.75 -31.39 2.93
C PHE A 189 7.73 -32.50 3.27
N ALA A 190 8.39 -32.43 4.44
CA ALA A 190 9.28 -33.50 4.90
C ALA A 190 8.52 -34.84 5.07
N LYS A 191 7.27 -34.81 5.55
CA LYS A 191 6.40 -36.01 5.63
C LYS A 191 6.05 -36.58 4.25
N VAL A 192 5.85 -35.73 3.24
CA VAL A 192 5.63 -36.18 1.86
C VAL A 192 6.89 -36.80 1.28
N TYR A 193 8.06 -36.20 1.55
CA TYR A 193 9.35 -36.73 1.15
C TYR A 193 9.59 -38.14 1.72
N ALA A 194 9.37 -38.32 3.04
CA ALA A 194 9.47 -39.61 3.71
C ALA A 194 8.47 -40.64 3.16
N LYS A 195 7.24 -40.22 2.81
CA LYS A 195 6.22 -41.11 2.22
C LYS A 195 6.65 -41.72 0.87
N TYR A 196 7.46 -41.02 0.10
CA TYR A 196 7.98 -41.51 -1.18
C TYR A 196 9.40 -42.09 -1.07
N ASP A 197 9.89 -42.32 0.15
CA ASP A 197 11.24 -42.84 0.43
C ASP A 197 12.35 -42.05 -0.30
N GLY A 198 12.15 -40.74 -0.48
CA GLY A 198 13.09 -39.89 -1.21
C GLY A 198 13.20 -40.15 -2.72
N ASN A 199 12.26 -40.89 -3.32
CA ASN A 199 12.26 -41.13 -4.77
C ASN A 199 11.99 -39.83 -5.56
N LEU A 200 13.05 -39.29 -6.17
CA LEU A 200 13.03 -37.99 -6.87
C LEU A 200 12.08 -37.96 -8.06
N GLU A 201 11.88 -39.07 -8.77
CA GLU A 201 10.99 -39.13 -9.94
C GLU A 201 9.53 -38.99 -9.51
N ARG A 202 9.14 -39.71 -8.46
CA ARG A 202 7.78 -39.63 -7.88
C ARG A 202 7.52 -38.26 -7.27
N LEU A 203 8.52 -37.66 -6.62
CA LEU A 203 8.42 -36.31 -6.07
C LEU A 203 8.31 -35.26 -7.18
N ALA A 204 9.07 -35.43 -8.27
CA ALA A 204 9.00 -34.55 -9.43
C ALA A 204 7.61 -34.60 -10.08
N ASP A 205 7.05 -35.80 -10.29
CA ASP A 205 5.70 -35.97 -10.84
C ASP A 205 4.62 -35.41 -9.89
N PHE A 206 4.71 -35.73 -8.59
CA PHE A 206 3.73 -35.28 -7.59
C PHE A 206 3.69 -33.76 -7.42
N PHE A 207 4.85 -33.09 -7.45
CA PHE A 207 4.95 -31.63 -7.28
C PHE A 207 5.02 -30.85 -8.60
N GLY A 208 5.08 -31.53 -9.74
CA GLY A 208 5.30 -30.91 -11.06
C GLY A 208 6.65 -30.18 -11.15
N LEU A 209 7.71 -30.77 -10.59
CA LEU A 209 9.07 -30.23 -10.59
C LEU A 209 9.89 -30.77 -11.75
N SER A 210 10.94 -30.05 -12.14
CA SER A 210 11.90 -30.55 -13.12
C SER A 210 12.82 -31.59 -12.46
N ILE A 211 12.80 -32.81 -12.99
CA ILE A 211 13.67 -33.91 -12.54
C ILE A 211 15.16 -33.54 -12.69
N ASP A 212 15.52 -32.81 -13.74
CA ASP A 212 16.89 -32.38 -14.01
C ASP A 212 17.45 -31.50 -12.88
N LEU A 213 16.61 -30.65 -12.27
CA LEU A 213 17.04 -29.78 -11.17
C LEU A 213 17.18 -30.57 -9.87
N LEU A 214 16.27 -31.52 -9.61
CA LEU A 214 16.37 -32.40 -8.45
C LEU A 214 17.61 -33.29 -8.52
N GLN A 215 17.98 -33.75 -9.71
CA GLN A 215 19.22 -34.52 -9.93
C GLN A 215 20.48 -33.67 -9.81
N LYS A 216 20.44 -32.39 -10.24
CA LYS A 216 21.58 -31.46 -10.11
C LYS A 216 21.86 -31.06 -8.67
N SER A 217 20.83 -30.92 -7.84
CA SER A 217 20.97 -30.52 -6.43
C SER A 217 20.09 -31.40 -5.52
N PRO A 218 20.45 -32.70 -5.37
CA PRO A 218 19.65 -33.62 -4.57
C PRO A 218 19.59 -33.15 -3.12
N PRO A 219 18.41 -33.20 -2.49
CA PRO A 219 18.27 -32.90 -1.08
C PRO A 219 18.81 -34.07 -0.24
N GLU A 220 19.54 -33.75 0.84
CA GLU A 220 20.05 -34.77 1.78
C GLU A 220 18.94 -35.33 2.68
N ASP A 221 17.96 -34.49 3.02
CA ASP A 221 16.87 -34.83 3.92
C ASP A 221 15.57 -34.14 3.47
N GLY A 222 14.44 -34.66 3.95
CA GLY A 222 13.11 -34.12 3.70
C GLY A 222 12.96 -32.66 4.15
N GLN A 223 13.65 -32.22 5.22
CA GLN A 223 13.64 -30.82 5.63
C GLN A 223 14.38 -29.92 4.63
N THR A 224 15.54 -30.36 4.12
CA THR A 224 16.32 -29.63 3.12
C THR A 224 15.56 -29.54 1.80
N PHE A 225 14.90 -30.63 1.40
CA PHE A 225 13.98 -30.64 0.26
C PHE A 225 12.88 -29.58 0.43
N ALA A 226 12.19 -29.59 1.58
CA ALA A 226 11.09 -28.67 1.87
C ALA A 226 11.51 -27.19 1.84
N LYS A 227 12.66 -26.84 2.44
CA LYS A 227 13.19 -25.47 2.43
C LYS A 227 13.50 -25.01 1.01
N ARG A 228 14.30 -25.79 0.27
CA ARG A 228 14.68 -25.47 -1.12
C ARG A 228 13.48 -25.40 -2.05
N LEU A 229 12.49 -26.26 -1.84
CA LEU A 229 11.23 -26.26 -2.57
C LEU A 229 10.43 -24.97 -2.31
N LEU A 230 10.30 -24.54 -1.06
CA LEU A 230 9.56 -23.33 -0.68
C LEU A 230 10.27 -22.03 -1.06
N GLU A 231 11.60 -22.06 -1.13
CA GLU A 231 12.46 -21.02 -1.70
C GLU A 231 12.39 -20.99 -3.25
N GLY A 232 11.86 -22.03 -3.88
CA GLY A 232 11.65 -22.10 -5.32
C GLY A 232 12.85 -22.62 -6.12
N HIS A 233 13.86 -23.21 -5.49
CA HIS A 233 15.06 -23.72 -6.16
C HIS A 233 14.78 -24.83 -7.19
N TYR A 234 13.69 -25.56 -7.02
CA TYR A 234 13.31 -26.68 -7.91
C TYR A 234 12.25 -26.32 -8.96
N VAL A 235 11.80 -25.07 -8.99
CA VAL A 235 10.70 -24.63 -9.86
C VAL A 235 11.25 -23.85 -11.06
N THR A 236 10.97 -24.30 -12.27
CA THR A 236 11.36 -23.60 -13.51
C THR A 236 10.18 -23.35 -14.45
N GLY A 237 10.34 -22.36 -15.33
CA GLY A 237 9.38 -22.08 -16.40
C GLY A 237 7.97 -21.70 -15.94
N GLU A 238 6.96 -22.24 -16.61
CA GLU A 238 5.54 -21.95 -16.36
C GLU A 238 5.05 -22.42 -14.99
N ALA A 239 5.66 -23.47 -14.42
CA ALA A 239 5.35 -23.92 -13.07
C ALA A 239 5.63 -22.80 -12.05
N ALA A 240 6.70 -22.02 -12.24
CA ALA A 240 7.04 -20.90 -11.33
C ALA A 240 5.92 -19.85 -11.27
N SER A 241 5.21 -19.62 -12.37
CA SER A 241 4.08 -18.69 -12.40
C SER A 241 2.88 -19.22 -11.61
N ARG A 242 2.59 -20.53 -11.69
CA ARG A 242 1.55 -21.16 -10.86
C ARG A 242 1.91 -21.14 -9.37
N TRP A 243 3.18 -21.37 -9.04
CA TRP A 243 3.70 -21.28 -7.67
C TRP A 243 3.56 -19.88 -7.07
N ARG A 244 3.92 -18.84 -7.83
CA ARG A 244 3.78 -17.44 -7.41
C ARG A 244 2.33 -17.01 -7.20
N SER A 245 1.38 -17.59 -7.93
CA SER A 245 -0.06 -17.27 -7.79
C SER A 245 -0.67 -17.68 -6.45
N GLY A 246 0.04 -18.50 -5.66
CA GLY A 246 -0.44 -19.00 -4.37
C GLY A 246 -1.59 -20.02 -4.46
N GLN A 247 -2.10 -20.33 -5.66
CA GLN A 247 -3.13 -21.36 -5.85
C GLN A 247 -2.66 -22.74 -5.39
N TRP A 248 -1.40 -23.08 -5.67
CA TRP A 248 -0.81 -24.33 -5.25
C TRP A 248 -0.72 -24.46 -3.72
N ARG A 249 -0.37 -23.38 -3.01
CA ARG A 249 -0.39 -23.37 -1.52
C ARG A 249 -1.80 -23.61 -0.98
N LYS A 250 -2.85 -23.13 -1.66
CA LYS A 250 -4.24 -23.39 -1.29
C LYS A 250 -4.62 -24.85 -1.52
N GLN A 251 -4.25 -25.44 -2.67
CA GLN A 251 -4.47 -26.85 -2.97
C GLN A 251 -3.71 -27.78 -2.01
N LEU A 252 -2.48 -27.45 -1.65
CA LEU A 252 -1.75 -28.22 -0.65
C LEU A 252 -2.34 -28.09 0.73
N LYS A 253 -2.74 -26.88 1.13
CA LYS A 253 -3.45 -26.71 2.39
C LYS A 253 -4.74 -27.51 2.39
N SER A 254 -5.52 -27.56 1.31
CA SER A 254 -6.72 -28.41 1.28
C SER A 254 -6.36 -29.89 1.36
N VAL A 255 -5.35 -30.38 0.62
CA VAL A 255 -4.94 -31.80 0.70
C VAL A 255 -4.40 -32.18 2.09
N LEU A 256 -3.67 -31.27 2.75
CA LEU A 256 -3.14 -31.47 4.09
C LEU A 256 -4.23 -31.33 5.17
N LEU A 257 -5.18 -30.39 4.99
CA LEU A 257 -6.31 -30.17 5.89
C LEU A 257 -7.37 -31.26 5.76
N ASP A 258 -7.67 -31.73 4.55
CA ASP A 258 -8.58 -32.86 4.33
C ASP A 258 -8.03 -34.13 4.99
N ARG A 259 -6.71 -34.31 4.98
CA ARG A 259 -6.06 -35.38 5.75
C ARG A 259 -6.17 -35.17 7.26
N LYS A 260 -5.98 -33.94 7.77
CA LYS A 260 -6.24 -33.61 9.19
C LYS A 260 -7.71 -33.74 9.59
N ALA A 261 -8.66 -33.52 8.67
CA ALA A 261 -10.09 -33.64 8.92
C ALA A 261 -10.55 -35.12 8.90
N SER A 262 -9.93 -35.96 8.08
CA SER A 262 -10.22 -37.39 8.00
C SER A 262 -9.68 -38.21 9.18
N GLY A 263 -8.66 -37.69 9.89
CA GLY A 263 -8.20 -38.22 11.17
C GLY A 263 -8.69 -37.31 12.30
N LEU A 264 -9.81 -37.70 12.93
CA LEU A 264 -10.51 -37.07 14.05
C LEU A 264 -9.59 -36.63 15.22
N TRP A 265 -8.80 -35.58 15.04
CA TRP A 265 -8.28 -34.80 16.15
C TRP A 265 -9.41 -33.88 16.56
N ARG A 266 -10.27 -34.37 17.46
CA ARG A 266 -10.95 -33.47 18.41
C ARG A 266 -9.83 -32.84 19.23
N SER A 267 -9.19 -31.80 18.71
CA SER A 267 -8.56 -30.83 19.58
C SER A 267 -9.70 -30.29 20.41
N THR A 268 -9.84 -30.80 21.63
CA THR A 268 -10.60 -30.18 22.70
C THR A 268 -10.28 -28.71 22.61
N THR A 269 -11.25 -27.93 22.13
CA THR A 269 -11.17 -26.48 22.16
C THR A 269 -10.97 -26.16 23.64
N LEU A 270 -9.71 -25.89 24.02
CA LEU A 270 -9.43 -25.14 25.22
C LEU A 270 -10.06 -23.79 24.95
N GLU A 271 -11.35 -23.70 25.30
CA GLU A 271 -12.01 -22.44 25.57
C GLU A 271 -10.98 -21.56 26.27
N PRO A 272 -10.74 -20.32 25.80
CA PRO A 272 -9.91 -19.41 26.54
C PRO A 272 -10.55 -19.34 27.92
N ARG A 273 -9.87 -19.91 28.92
CA ARG A 273 -10.20 -19.73 30.33
C ARG A 273 -10.39 -18.23 30.45
N ARG A 274 -11.64 -17.80 30.63
CA ARG A 274 -11.94 -16.45 31.05
C ARG A 274 -11.01 -16.24 32.22
N GLN A 275 -9.98 -15.42 32.01
CA GLN A 275 -9.35 -14.76 33.12
C GLN A 275 -10.48 -13.93 33.69
N GLU A 276 -11.20 -14.52 34.64
CA GLU A 276 -11.94 -13.76 35.62
C GLU A 276 -10.88 -12.85 36.21
N SER A 277 -10.84 -11.64 35.67
CA SER A 277 -10.15 -10.53 36.28
C SER A 277 -10.73 -10.46 37.67
N ILE A 278 -9.96 -10.95 38.63
CA ILE A 278 -10.12 -10.66 40.04
C ILE A 278 -9.92 -9.16 40.12
N ILE A 279 -11.01 -8.41 39.87
CA ILE A 279 -11.12 -7.02 40.21
C ILE A 279 -11.19 -7.05 41.74
N SER A 280 -10.03 -7.00 42.37
CA SER A 280 -9.94 -6.71 43.79
C SER A 280 -10.72 -5.43 44.04
N PRO A 281 -11.68 -5.42 44.98
CA PRO A 281 -12.44 -4.22 45.28
C PRO A 281 -11.47 -3.12 45.70
N ILE A 282 -11.42 -2.04 44.92
CA ILE A 282 -10.71 -0.81 45.26
C ILE A 282 -11.37 -0.29 46.52
N ALA A 283 -10.66 -0.40 47.64
CA ALA A 283 -11.09 0.16 48.92
C ALA A 283 -11.38 1.65 48.74
N ALA A 284 -12.63 2.03 48.98
CA ALA A 284 -13.05 3.42 48.95
C ALA A 284 -12.22 4.22 49.97
N PRO A 285 -11.64 5.37 49.59
CA PRO A 285 -10.98 6.24 50.55
C PRO A 285 -12.02 6.79 51.52
N THR A 286 -11.86 6.44 52.79
CA THR A 286 -12.59 6.99 53.92
C THR A 286 -12.46 8.51 53.88
N MET A 287 -13.56 9.22 53.61
CA MET A 287 -13.59 10.68 53.69
C MET A 287 -13.39 11.12 55.15
N GLU A 288 -12.17 11.57 55.45
CA GLU A 288 -11.82 12.32 56.65
C GLU A 288 -12.66 13.61 56.69
N ARG A 289 -13.59 13.65 57.64
CA ARG A 289 -14.54 14.74 57.85
C ARG A 289 -13.79 15.96 58.39
N VAL A 290 -13.30 16.82 57.49
CA VAL A 290 -12.71 18.12 57.85
C VAL A 290 -13.77 18.96 58.55
N ARG A 291 -13.60 19.13 59.88
CA ARG A 291 -14.39 20.03 60.72
C ARG A 291 -14.15 21.47 60.24
N ARG A 292 -15.20 22.13 59.77
CA ARG A 292 -15.22 23.58 59.58
C ARG A 292 -15.02 24.24 60.94
N VAL A 293 -13.98 25.05 61.05
CA VAL A 293 -13.79 26.00 62.14
C VAL A 293 -14.56 27.25 61.74
N ASP A 294 -15.61 27.55 62.49
CA ASP A 294 -16.37 28.80 62.37
C ASP A 294 -15.52 29.96 62.87
N THR A 295 -14.93 30.73 61.95
CA THR A 295 -14.36 32.05 62.25
C THR A 295 -15.47 33.09 62.20
N ARG A 296 -15.97 33.48 63.38
CA ARG A 296 -16.72 34.72 63.60
C ARG A 296 -15.77 35.93 63.46
N ALA A 297 -15.97 36.74 62.43
CA ALA A 297 -15.60 38.17 62.39
C ALA A 297 -16.94 38.94 62.29
N SER A 298 -17.36 39.74 63.27
CA SER A 298 -16.80 41.02 63.75
C SER A 298 -16.71 42.06 62.65
N ALA A 299 -17.75 42.91 62.53
CA ALA A 299 -17.67 44.37 62.39
C ALA A 299 -19.00 44.96 61.88
N ALA A 300 -19.60 45.87 62.64
CA ALA A 300 -20.07 47.19 62.19
C ALA A 300 -21.08 47.80 63.20
N GLU A 301 -20.57 48.68 64.07
CA GLU A 301 -21.21 49.96 64.40
C GLU A 301 -20.33 51.06 63.81
#